data_AF-A0A1V3XZ76-F1
#
_entry.id   AF-A0A1V3XZ76-F1
#
_cell.length_a   1.000
_cell.length_b   1.000
_cell.length_c   1.000
_cell.angle_alpha   90.00
_cell.angle_beta   90.00
_cell.angle_gamma   90.00
#
_symmetry.space_group_name_H-M   'P 1'
#
loop_
_entity.id
_entity.type
_entity.pdbx_description
1 polymer ?
#
loop_
_entity_poly.entity_id
_entity_poly.type
_entity_poly.pdbx_seq_one_letter_code
_entity_poly.pdbx_strand_id
1 'polypeptide(L)'
;MTSIAGEPEIFPVNYVVQDRTVLFRTAEGTKLFLAVTNSPVAFEADDHDAAEGWSVIVKGRAQVLRTDAEVQKAEQAGLRPWIATLKLHYVRIIPTEITGRHFMFGPEPDRSDTFA
;
A
#
# COMPACT_ATOMS: atom_id res chain seq x y z
N MET A 1 -1.51 -4.44 4.59
CA MET A 1 -2.21 -5.48 5.37
C MET A 1 -2.33 -6.77 4.58
N THR A 2 -2.13 -7.91 5.23
CA THR A 2 -2.39 -9.26 4.71
C THR A 2 -2.85 -10.13 5.88
N SER A 3 -3.28 -11.37 5.64
CA SER A 3 -3.58 -12.32 6.71
C SER A 3 -2.60 -13.50 6.68
N ILE A 4 -2.07 -13.88 7.84
CA ILE A 4 -1.22 -15.06 8.03
C ILE A 4 -1.88 -15.94 9.09
N ALA A 5 -2.15 -17.20 8.76
CA ALA A 5 -2.79 -18.16 9.68
C ALA A 5 -4.10 -17.67 10.32
N GLY A 6 -4.87 -16.82 9.60
CA GLY A 6 -6.12 -16.24 10.09
C GLY A 6 -5.94 -14.94 10.89
N GLU A 7 -4.70 -14.54 11.19
CA GLU A 7 -4.40 -13.32 11.92
C GLU A 7 -4.06 -12.16 10.96
N PRO A 8 -4.55 -10.93 11.21
CA PRO A 8 -4.20 -9.78 10.39
C PRO A 8 -2.79 -9.28 10.69
N GLU A 9 -2.05 -8.97 9.64
CA GLU A 9 -0.68 -8.46 9.72
C GLU A 9 -0.56 -7.14 8.94
N ILE A 10 0.06 -6.14 9.56
CA ILE A 10 0.26 -4.81 8.99
C ILE A 10 1.73 -4.41 9.04
N PHE A 11 2.21 -3.83 7.95
CA PHE A 11 3.61 -3.43 7.80
C PHE A 11 3.69 -2.06 7.14
N PRO A 12 4.49 -1.13 7.67
CA PRO A 12 4.79 0.11 6.97
C PRO A 12 5.70 -0.18 5.77
N VAL A 13 5.41 0.43 4.62
CA VAL A 13 6.21 0.29 3.39
C VAL A 13 6.41 1.65 2.72
N ASN A 14 7.59 1.85 2.14
CA ASN A 14 7.76 2.84 1.09
C ASN A 14 7.21 2.29 -0.20
N TYR A 15 6.45 3.10 -0.91
CA TYR A 15 5.85 2.68 -2.16
C TYR A 15 5.99 3.74 -3.26
N VAL A 16 5.76 3.29 -4.48
CA VAL A 16 5.55 4.14 -5.66
C VAL A 16 4.46 3.52 -6.51
N VAL A 17 3.76 4.34 -7.29
CA VAL A 17 2.80 3.87 -8.28
C VAL A 17 3.48 3.77 -9.65
N GLN A 18 3.38 2.62 -10.31
CA GLN A 18 3.83 2.41 -11.69
C GLN A 18 2.77 1.59 -12.43
N ASP A 19 2.37 2.02 -13.63
CA ASP A 19 1.41 1.31 -14.49
C ASP A 19 0.09 0.92 -13.78
N ARG A 20 -0.44 1.83 -12.95
CA ARG A 20 -1.65 1.59 -12.12
C ARG A 20 -1.50 0.42 -11.13
N THR A 21 -0.27 0.10 -10.75
CA THR A 21 0.06 -0.87 -9.70
C THR A 21 0.87 -0.19 -8.61
N VAL A 22 0.84 -0.75 -7.39
CA VAL A 22 1.66 -0.26 -6.28
C VAL A 22 2.91 -1.12 -6.20
N LEU A 23 4.08 -0.48 -6.16
CA LEU A 23 5.39 -1.12 -6.01
C LEU A 23 6.00 -0.74 -4.68
N PHE A 24 6.56 -1.72 -3.98
CA PHE A 24 7.41 -1.49 -2.81
C PHE A 24 8.62 -2.44 -2.80
N ARG A 25 9.63 -2.14 -1.96
CA ARG A 25 10.81 -3.00 -1.78
C ARG A 25 10.80 -3.69 -0.42
N THR A 26 11.17 -4.96 -0.39
CA THR A 26 11.41 -5.74 0.83
C THR A 26 12.69 -6.57 0.73
N ALA A 27 13.19 -7.04 1.87
CA ALA A 27 14.31 -7.99 1.92
C ALA A 27 13.79 -9.42 2.02
N GLU A 28 14.54 -10.38 1.45
CA GLU A 28 14.26 -11.81 1.59
C GLU A 28 14.30 -12.23 3.06
N GLY A 29 13.51 -13.23 3.43
CA GLY A 29 13.45 -13.75 4.81
C GLY A 29 12.73 -12.83 5.81
N THR A 30 12.24 -11.66 5.39
CA THR A 30 11.40 -10.82 6.24
C THR A 30 10.00 -11.42 6.40
N LYS A 31 9.38 -11.19 7.57
CA LYS A 31 7.97 -11.56 7.81
C LYS A 31 7.05 -11.00 6.72
N LEU A 32 7.29 -9.75 6.29
CA LEU A 32 6.55 -9.12 5.19
C LEU A 32 6.68 -9.91 3.88
N PHE A 33 7.90 -10.30 3.48
CA PHE A 33 8.11 -11.05 2.24
C PHE A 33 7.34 -12.38 2.24
N LEU A 34 7.40 -13.13 3.34
CA LEU A 34 6.66 -14.37 3.50
C LEU A 34 5.14 -14.14 3.46
N ALA A 35 4.66 -13.08 4.12
CA ALA A 35 3.25 -12.77 4.25
C ALA A 35 2.57 -12.36 2.93
N VAL A 36 3.32 -11.74 2.03
CA VAL A 36 2.78 -11.18 0.77
C VAL A 36 2.99 -12.07 -0.45
N THR A 37 3.74 -13.15 -0.33
CA THR A 37 4.05 -14.01 -1.49
C THR A 37 2.77 -14.69 -2.00
N ASN A 38 2.21 -14.16 -3.10
CA ASN A 38 1.00 -14.65 -3.76
C ASN A 38 -0.27 -14.61 -2.90
N SER A 39 -0.30 -13.71 -1.91
CA SER A 39 -1.43 -13.55 -0.99
C SER A 39 -2.35 -12.39 -1.41
N PRO A 40 -3.65 -12.45 -1.09
CA PRO A 40 -4.51 -11.27 -1.08
C PRO A 40 -3.96 -10.25 -0.08
N VAL A 41 -3.88 -8.99 -0.51
CA VAL A 41 -3.39 -7.89 0.33
C VAL A 41 -4.33 -6.70 0.24
N ALA A 42 -4.36 -5.90 1.29
CA ALA A 42 -4.86 -4.54 1.27
C ALA A 42 -3.69 -3.58 1.45
N PHE A 43 -3.58 -2.59 0.59
CA PHE A 43 -2.68 -1.45 0.69
C PHE A 43 -3.51 -0.21 1.02
N GLU A 44 -2.95 0.66 1.84
CA GLU A 44 -3.60 1.86 2.31
C GLU A 44 -2.58 2.99 2.28
N ALA A 45 -3.04 4.18 1.87
CA ALA A 45 -2.32 5.42 2.02
C ALA A 45 -3.32 6.55 2.25
N ASP A 46 -2.94 7.46 3.14
CA ASP A 46 -3.68 8.66 3.45
C ASP A 46 -2.73 9.87 3.48
N ASP A 47 -3.31 11.06 3.40
CA ASP A 47 -2.64 12.32 3.73
C ASP A 47 -3.70 13.37 4.11
N HIS A 48 -3.26 14.42 4.80
CA HIS A 48 -4.17 15.48 5.24
C HIS A 48 -3.46 16.80 5.49
N ASP A 49 -4.23 17.89 5.44
CA ASP A 49 -3.85 19.18 5.98
C ASP A 49 -4.75 19.58 7.17
N ALA A 50 -4.76 20.86 7.55
CA ALA A 50 -5.54 21.33 8.69
C ALA A 50 -7.07 21.34 8.43
N ALA A 51 -7.51 21.35 7.18
CA ALA A 51 -8.90 21.55 6.77
C ALA A 51 -9.51 20.32 6.10
N GLU A 52 -8.71 19.46 5.49
CA GLU A 52 -9.20 18.28 4.76
C GLU A 52 -8.23 17.11 4.76
N GLY A 53 -8.75 15.93 4.48
CA GLY A 53 -7.96 14.71 4.33
C GLY A 53 -8.51 13.79 3.25
N TRP A 54 -7.68 12.85 2.84
CA TRP A 54 -8.06 11.78 1.94
C TRP A 54 -7.46 10.45 2.38
N SER A 55 -8.11 9.37 1.96
CA SER A 55 -7.55 8.03 2.08
C SER A 55 -7.84 7.19 0.83
N VAL A 56 -6.92 6.32 0.48
CA VAL A 56 -7.04 5.36 -0.62
C VAL A 56 -6.78 3.96 -0.08
N ILE A 57 -7.73 3.06 -0.30
CA ILE A 57 -7.59 1.64 -0.01
C ILE A 57 -7.57 0.87 -1.32
N VAL A 58 -6.54 0.07 -1.51
CA VAL A 58 -6.34 -0.83 -2.64
C VAL A 58 -6.41 -2.26 -2.13
N LYS A 59 -7.35 -3.06 -2.64
CA LYS A 59 -7.31 -4.52 -2.47
C LYS A 59 -6.71 -5.13 -3.73
N GLY A 60 -5.90 -6.17 -3.58
CA GLY A 60 -5.26 -6.79 -4.71
C GLY A 60 -4.46 -8.03 -4.36
N ARG A 61 -3.64 -8.47 -5.30
CA ARG A 61 -2.70 -9.57 -5.11
C ARG A 61 -1.27 -9.04 -5.14
N ALA A 62 -0.47 -9.44 -4.16
CA ALA A 62 0.94 -9.14 -4.15
C ALA A 62 1.74 -10.20 -4.92
N GLN A 63 2.62 -9.73 -5.80
CA GLN A 63 3.51 -10.55 -6.63
C GLN A 63 4.95 -10.08 -6.45
N VAL A 64 5.84 -11.00 -6.08
CA VAL A 64 7.28 -10.77 -6.12
C VAL A 64 7.74 -10.77 -7.57
N LEU A 65 8.44 -9.71 -8.00
CA LEU A 65 9.05 -9.65 -9.32
C LEU A 65 10.30 -10.53 -9.32
N ARG A 66 10.43 -11.40 -10.33
CA ARG A 66 11.48 -12.43 -10.36
C ARG A 66 12.38 -12.36 -11.59
N THR A 67 11.90 -11.77 -12.68
CA THR A 67 12.70 -11.66 -13.90
C THR A 67 13.50 -10.37 -13.93
N ASP A 68 14.69 -10.41 -14.53
CA ASP A 68 15.53 -9.22 -14.67
C ASP A 68 14.79 -8.08 -15.40
N ALA A 69 13.98 -8.41 -16.41
CA ALA A 69 13.18 -7.44 -17.14
C ALA A 69 12.14 -6.75 -16.24
N GLU A 70 11.46 -7.49 -15.37
CA GLU A 70 10.51 -6.90 -14.41
C GLU A 70 11.22 -6.00 -13.39
N VAL A 71 12.39 -6.43 -12.90
CA VAL A 71 13.18 -5.70 -11.92
C VAL A 71 13.73 -4.40 -12.52
N GLN A 72 14.33 -4.47 -13.72
CA GLN A 72 14.84 -3.29 -14.45
C GLN A 72 13.72 -2.28 -14.70
N LYS A 73 12.52 -2.75 -15.08
CA LYS A 73 11.36 -1.86 -15.23
C LYS A 73 10.95 -1.23 -13.90
N ALA A 74 10.95 -1.97 -12.80
CA ALA A 74 10.59 -1.45 -11.49
C ALA A 74 11.63 -0.43 -10.95
N GLU A 75 12.91 -0.58 -11.30
CA GLU A 75 13.97 0.38 -10.96
C GLU A 75 13.74 1.76 -11.55
N GLN A 76 13.15 1.83 -12.75
CA GLN A 76 12.79 3.09 -13.41
C GLN A 76 11.71 3.88 -12.64
N ALA A 77 10.98 3.24 -11.71
CA ALA A 77 9.99 3.92 -10.88
C ALA A 77 10.61 4.81 -9.77
N GLY A 78 11.94 4.77 -9.58
CA GLY A 78 12.64 5.71 -8.68
C GLY A 78 12.38 5.51 -7.19
N LEU A 79 11.89 4.33 -6.77
CA LEU A 79 11.60 4.01 -5.37
C LEU A 79 12.87 4.03 -4.51
N ARG A 80 13.04 5.01 -3.62
CA ARG A 80 14.21 5.09 -2.73
C ARG A 80 13.96 4.36 -1.41
N PRO A 81 14.85 3.47 -0.95
CA PRO A 81 14.71 2.84 0.36
C PRO A 81 15.13 3.79 1.50
N TRP A 82 14.41 3.78 2.64
CA TRP A 82 14.76 4.55 3.85
C TRP A 82 16.11 4.18 4.48
N ILE A 83 16.56 2.95 4.26
CA ILE A 83 17.86 2.45 4.73
C ILE A 83 18.52 1.79 3.53
N ALA A 84 19.78 2.13 3.26
CA ALA A 84 20.60 1.52 2.22
C ALA A 84 21.02 0.08 2.59
N THR A 85 20.06 -0.75 3.00
CA THR A 85 20.25 -2.19 3.06
C THR A 85 19.98 -2.79 1.68
N LEU A 86 20.61 -3.92 1.37
CA LEU A 86 20.32 -4.76 0.20
C LEU A 86 18.87 -5.29 0.27
N LYS A 87 17.89 -4.42 0.00
CA LYS A 87 16.50 -4.84 -0.25
C LYS A 87 16.45 -5.34 -1.68
N LEU A 88 16.55 -6.65 -1.84
CA LEU A 88 16.76 -7.31 -3.13
C LEU A 88 15.48 -7.51 -3.96
N HIS A 89 14.29 -7.37 -3.36
CA HIS A 89 13.05 -7.75 -4.03
C HIS A 89 12.03 -6.63 -4.14
N TYR A 90 11.54 -6.45 -5.36
CA TYR A 90 10.35 -5.68 -5.64
C TYR A 90 9.11 -6.56 -5.46
N VAL A 91 8.11 -5.98 -4.81
CA VAL A 91 6.77 -6.55 -4.73
C VAL A 91 5.82 -5.59 -5.41
N ARG A 92 5.02 -6.12 -6.34
CA ARG A 92 3.96 -5.42 -7.04
C ARG A 92 2.61 -5.86 -6.49
N ILE A 93 1.79 -4.91 -6.08
CA ILE A 93 0.37 -5.14 -5.79
C ILE A 93 -0.41 -4.83 -7.05
N ILE A 94 -1.04 -5.86 -7.62
CA ILE A 94 -1.94 -5.75 -8.76
C ILE A 94 -3.35 -5.50 -8.19
N PRO A 95 -3.93 -4.30 -8.38
CA PRO A 95 -5.23 -3.98 -7.81
C PRO A 95 -6.35 -4.83 -8.41
N THR A 96 -7.26 -5.28 -7.56
CA THR A 96 -8.57 -5.83 -7.95
C THR A 96 -9.71 -4.88 -7.60
N GLU A 97 -9.50 -4.01 -6.61
CA GLU A 97 -10.44 -2.98 -6.18
C GLU A 97 -9.64 -1.78 -5.66
N ILE A 98 -10.06 -0.57 -6.02
CA ILE A 98 -9.50 0.68 -5.51
C ILE A 98 -10.67 1.54 -5.05
N THR A 99 -10.60 2.01 -3.81
CA THR A 99 -11.56 2.96 -3.24
C THR A 99 -10.81 4.16 -2.70
N GLY A 100 -11.38 5.35 -2.89
CA GLY A 100 -10.84 6.59 -2.36
C GLY A 100 -11.94 7.35 -1.63
N ARG A 101 -11.56 8.04 -0.55
CA ARG A 101 -12.44 8.97 0.17
C ARG A 101 -11.72 10.29 0.35
N HIS A 102 -12.48 11.37 0.21
CA HIS A 102 -12.06 12.72 0.56
C HIS A 102 -13.08 13.25 1.58
N PHE A 103 -12.59 13.97 2.58
CA PHE A 103 -13.41 14.47 3.67
C PHE A 103 -12.89 15.81 4.17
N MET A 104 -13.81 16.70 4.51
CA MET A 104 -13.52 17.97 5.16
C MET A 104 -13.49 17.77 6.67
N PHE A 105 -12.50 18.35 7.34
CA PHE A 105 -12.49 18.44 8.80
C PHE A 105 -13.36 19.60 9.26
N GLY A 106 -14.09 19.37 10.35
CA GLY A 106 -14.96 20.34 10.98
C GLY A 106 -15.40 19.82 12.35
N PRO A 107 -16.06 20.66 13.17
CA PRO A 107 -16.71 20.18 14.38
C PRO A 107 -17.69 19.05 14.03
N GLU A 108 -17.87 18.07 14.93
CA GLU A 108 -18.90 17.04 14.77
C GLU A 108 -20.23 17.77 14.49
N PRO A 109 -20.96 17.42 13.40
CA PRO A 109 -22.24 18.05 13.14
C PRO A 109 -23.14 17.87 14.37
N ASP A 110 -23.80 18.95 14.77
CA ASP A 110 -24.62 18.92 15.97
C ASP A 110 -25.73 17.88 15.77
N ARG A 111 -25.94 16.99 16.75
CA ARG A 111 -26.88 15.86 16.62
C ARG A 111 -28.34 16.32 16.46
N SER A 112 -28.58 17.61 16.62
CA SER A 112 -29.84 18.33 16.43
C SER A 112 -30.17 18.64 14.96
N ASP A 113 -29.24 18.52 14.01
CA ASP A 113 -29.47 18.88 12.59
C ASP A 113 -30.09 17.76 11.74
N THR A 114 -30.47 16.63 12.34
CA THR A 114 -31.33 15.65 11.67
C THR A 114 -32.77 15.88 12.15
N PHE A 115 -33.67 16.14 11.19
CA PHE A 115 -35.12 16.43 11.32
C PHE A 115 -35.49 17.93 11.38
N ALA A 116 -35.36 18.61 10.24
CA ALA A 116 -36.30 19.64 9.81
C ALA A 116 -36.90 19.23 8.45
#